data_AF-A0A433HH06-F1
#
_entry.id   AF-A0A433HH06-F1
#
_cell.length_a   1.000
_cell.length_b   1.000
_cell.length_c   1.000
_cell.angle_alpha   90.00
_cell.angle_beta   90.00
_cell.angle_gamma   90.00
#
_symmetry.space_group_name_H-M   'P 1'
#
loop_
_entity.id
_entity.type
_entity.pdbx_description
1 polymer ?
#
loop_
_entity_poly.entity_id
_entity_poly.type
_entity_poly.pdbx_seq_one_letter_code
_entity_poly.pdbx_strand_id
1 'polypeptide(L)'
;MPNGGSDCCGNCRFNRAVQELGEPTGNHDDRFWASSFCTLRDVKITKPFWTYCDNYFSPWPPEPGKAEEPIGWIYASGLYEGYVRIPWHDKTEPCVSISCVCRICGRQTDQGITVTDEGTEIGFCTNRHYVEWWKTKHDDPEISSDDFDPPEECYRDRS
;
A
#
# COMPACT_ATOMS: atom_id res chain seq x y z
N MET A 1 16.22 7.76 5.54
CA MET A 1 16.14 6.32 5.25
C MET A 1 15.81 6.20 3.77
N PRO A 2 16.55 5.44 2.95
CA PRO A 2 16.45 5.63 1.50
C PRO A 2 15.14 5.02 1.01
N ASN A 3 14.26 5.91 0.54
CA ASN A 3 13.28 5.79 -0.54
C ASN A 3 12.66 4.40 -0.74
N GLY A 4 11.33 4.31 -0.58
CA GLY A 4 10.55 3.12 -0.85
C GLY A 4 10.64 2.66 -2.31
N GLY A 5 11.76 2.01 -2.67
CA GLY A 5 12.08 1.58 -4.02
C GLY A 5 12.14 2.72 -5.04
N SER A 6 12.73 2.45 -6.21
CA SER A 6 12.50 3.30 -7.39
C SER A 6 11.14 3.01 -8.02
N ASP A 7 10.57 1.83 -7.76
CA ASP A 7 9.34 1.28 -8.33
C ASP A 7 8.04 1.74 -7.64
N CYS A 8 8.03 2.94 -7.08
CA CYS A 8 6.84 3.51 -6.42
C CYS A 8 5.99 4.34 -7.38
N CYS A 9 4.71 4.51 -7.02
CA CYS A 9 3.77 5.33 -7.78
C CYS A 9 4.20 6.81 -7.89
N GLY A 10 5.07 7.29 -7.00
CA GLY A 10 5.68 8.63 -7.09
C GLY A 10 6.60 8.82 -8.30
N ASN A 11 7.09 7.73 -8.90
CA ASN A 11 7.89 7.76 -10.12
C ASN A 11 7.15 7.11 -11.30
N CYS A 12 5.86 6.80 -11.15
CA CYS A 12 5.10 6.11 -12.18
C CYS A 12 4.48 7.11 -13.16
N ARG A 13 4.61 6.85 -14.47
CA ARG A 13 3.98 7.68 -15.52
C ARG A 13 2.45 7.76 -15.46
N PHE A 14 1.79 6.83 -14.79
CA PHE A 14 0.33 6.85 -14.62
C PHE A 14 -0.09 7.74 -13.46
N ASN A 15 0.84 8.21 -12.64
CA ASN A 15 0.53 9.21 -11.62
C ASN A 15 0.38 10.59 -12.28
N ARG A 16 -0.80 11.19 -12.14
CA ARG A 16 -1.10 12.54 -12.65
C ARG A 16 -0.08 13.58 -12.19
N ALA A 17 0.38 13.50 -10.95
CA ALA A 17 1.41 14.42 -10.45
C ALA A 17 2.70 14.34 -11.27
N VAL A 18 3.11 13.14 -11.70
CA VAL A 18 4.29 12.95 -12.58
C VAL A 18 4.01 13.49 -13.98
N GLN A 19 2.80 13.31 -14.51
CA GLN A 19 2.42 13.81 -15.83
C GLN A 19 2.40 15.35 -15.90
N GLU A 20 1.93 16.01 -14.84
CA GLU A 20 1.71 17.46 -14.81
C GLU A 20 2.91 18.24 -14.27
N LEU A 21 3.60 17.71 -13.26
CA LEU A 21 4.67 18.40 -12.54
C LEU A 21 6.07 17.84 -12.88
N GLY A 22 6.14 16.69 -13.54
CA GLY A 22 7.38 15.95 -13.79
C GLY A 22 7.81 15.05 -12.62
N GLU A 23 8.94 14.37 -12.78
CA GLU A 23 9.53 13.57 -11.71
C GLU A 23 9.98 14.48 -10.54
N PRO A 24 9.68 14.08 -9.28
CA PRO A 24 10.04 14.89 -8.12
C PRO A 24 11.56 14.94 -7.92
N THR A 25 12.16 16.12 -8.10
CA THR A 25 13.59 16.35 -7.84
C THR A 25 13.82 16.76 -6.39
N GLY A 26 14.00 15.79 -5.49
CA GLY A 26 14.34 16.05 -4.08
C GLY A 26 13.13 16.15 -3.15
N ASN A 27 13.08 17.18 -2.30
CA ASN A 27 12.03 17.31 -1.28
C ASN A 27 10.63 17.34 -1.91
N HIS A 28 9.82 16.37 -1.53
CA HIS A 28 8.51 16.13 -2.09
C HIS A 28 7.55 17.31 -1.78
N ASP A 29 7.19 18.08 -2.80
CA ASP A 29 6.30 19.24 -2.72
C ASP A 29 4.87 18.81 -2.33
N ASP A 30 4.22 19.47 -1.37
CA ASP A 30 2.83 19.23 -0.98
C ASP A 30 1.88 19.20 -2.19
N ARG A 31 2.18 19.99 -3.23
CA ARG A 31 1.44 19.98 -4.50
C ARG A 31 1.52 18.63 -5.21
N PHE A 32 2.68 17.97 -5.16
CA PHE A 32 2.86 16.63 -5.74
C PHE A 32 1.99 15.60 -5.02
N TRP A 33 1.98 15.64 -3.68
CA TRP A 33 1.13 14.78 -2.86
C TRP A 33 -0.36 15.03 -3.12
N ALA A 34 -0.78 16.30 -3.14
CA ALA A 34 -2.17 16.67 -3.39
C ALA A 34 -2.65 16.27 -4.79
N SER A 35 -1.75 16.30 -5.78
CA SER A 35 -2.06 15.96 -7.18
C SER A 35 -1.86 14.47 -7.50
N SER A 36 -1.41 13.67 -6.54
CA SER A 36 -1.09 12.26 -6.77
C SER A 36 -2.35 11.43 -6.98
N PHE A 37 -2.49 10.92 -8.19
CA PHE A 37 -3.67 10.18 -8.64
C PHE A 37 -3.29 9.20 -9.75
N CYS A 38 -3.66 7.93 -9.59
CA CYS A 38 -3.41 6.91 -10.61
C CYS A 38 -4.46 7.03 -11.72
N THR A 39 -4.03 7.51 -12.89
CA THR A 39 -4.90 7.66 -14.08
C THR A 39 -5.30 6.31 -14.69
N LEU A 40 -4.50 5.26 -14.51
CA LEU A 40 -4.82 3.90 -14.99
C LEU A 40 -5.91 3.22 -14.16
N ARG A 41 -5.86 3.35 -12.84
CA ARG A 41 -6.76 2.65 -11.90
C ARG A 41 -7.88 3.54 -11.35
N ASP A 42 -7.88 4.82 -11.72
CA ASP A 42 -8.84 5.82 -11.27
C ASP A 42 -8.94 5.86 -9.73
N VAL A 43 -7.78 6.09 -9.07
CA VAL A 43 -7.69 6.09 -7.61
C VAL A 43 -6.72 7.16 -7.10
N LYS A 44 -7.10 7.81 -6.00
CA LYS A 44 -6.24 8.78 -5.30
C LYS A 44 -5.13 8.03 -4.57
N ILE A 45 -3.89 8.52 -4.70
CA ILE A 45 -2.74 7.94 -4.02
C ILE A 45 -2.32 8.91 -2.93
N THR A 46 -2.50 8.54 -1.65
CA THR A 46 -2.15 9.46 -0.56
C THR A 46 -0.67 9.36 -0.17
N LYS A 47 -0.03 8.22 -0.43
CA LYS A 47 1.41 8.02 -0.17
C LYS A 47 2.15 7.53 -1.43
N PRO A 48 2.39 8.41 -2.43
CA PRO A 48 2.93 8.01 -3.72
C PRO A 48 4.29 7.29 -3.65
N PHE A 49 5.16 7.66 -2.71
CA PHE A 49 6.47 7.02 -2.52
C PHE A 49 6.44 5.76 -1.63
N TRP A 50 5.26 5.34 -1.19
CA TRP A 50 5.01 4.12 -0.42
C TRP A 50 3.86 3.30 -0.99
N THR A 51 3.50 3.55 -2.25
CA THR A 51 2.46 2.83 -3.00
C THR A 51 3.10 2.16 -4.22
N TYR A 52 2.72 0.92 -4.50
CA TYR A 52 3.35 0.05 -5.52
C TYR A 52 2.28 -0.72 -6.31
N CYS A 53 2.57 -1.13 -7.54
CA CYS A 53 1.78 -2.09 -8.31
C CYS A 53 2.59 -2.60 -9.51
N ASP A 54 2.14 -3.69 -10.12
CA ASP A 54 2.83 -4.30 -11.28
C ASP A 54 2.69 -3.49 -12.58
N ASN A 55 1.81 -2.47 -12.58
CA ASN A 55 1.73 -1.48 -13.64
C ASN A 55 2.76 -0.35 -13.51
N TYR A 56 3.76 -0.49 -12.63
CA TYR A 56 4.82 0.50 -12.54
C TYR A 56 5.58 0.61 -13.87
N PHE A 57 5.54 1.80 -14.45
CA PHE A 57 6.38 2.17 -15.58
C PHE A 57 7.10 3.49 -15.25
N SER A 58 8.42 3.42 -15.19
CA SER A 58 9.29 4.60 -15.18
C SER A 58 8.99 5.47 -16.41
N PRO A 59 9.11 6.81 -16.34
CA PRO A 59 8.67 7.73 -17.39
C PRO A 59 9.49 7.70 -18.70
N TRP A 60 10.27 6.65 -18.94
CA TRP A 60 10.78 6.36 -20.28
C TRP A 60 9.63 6.02 -21.22
N PRO A 61 9.69 6.44 -22.51
CA PRO A 61 8.64 6.12 -23.46
C PRO A 61 8.44 4.60 -23.50
N PRO A 62 7.21 4.11 -23.29
CA PRO A 62 6.96 2.68 -23.32
C PRO A 62 7.27 2.13 -24.72
N GLU A 63 7.54 0.84 -24.79
CA GLU A 63 7.24 0.11 -26.03
C GLU A 63 5.74 0.28 -26.31
N PRO A 64 5.33 0.71 -27.52
CA PRO A 64 3.92 0.82 -27.88
C PRO A 64 3.19 -0.50 -27.61
N GLY A 65 2.12 -0.47 -26.81
CA GLY A 65 1.27 -1.63 -26.54
C GLY A 65 1.48 -2.35 -25.20
N LYS A 66 2.36 -1.87 -24.31
CA LYS A 66 2.43 -2.41 -22.92
C LYS A 66 1.31 -1.86 -22.04
N ALA A 67 0.35 -2.76 -21.78
CA ALA A 67 -0.75 -2.76 -20.82
C ALA A 67 -1.27 -1.38 -20.35
N GLU A 68 -2.30 -0.92 -21.06
CA GLU A 68 -3.28 0.07 -20.56
C GLU A 68 -4.34 -0.58 -19.64
N GLU A 69 -4.11 -1.82 -19.20
CA GLU A 69 -5.00 -2.54 -18.28
C GLU A 69 -4.32 -2.72 -16.91
N PRO A 70 -5.06 -2.55 -15.80
CA PRO A 70 -4.57 -2.86 -14.46
C PRO A 70 -4.11 -4.33 -14.31
N ILE A 71 -2.91 -4.56 -13.78
CA ILE A 71 -2.32 -5.88 -13.51
C ILE A 71 -2.15 -6.04 -11.99
N GLY A 72 -2.77 -7.05 -11.41
CA GLY A 72 -2.66 -7.35 -9.97
C GLY A 72 -3.20 -6.24 -9.07
N TRP A 73 -2.76 -6.22 -7.82
CA TRP A 73 -3.22 -5.28 -6.79
C TRP A 73 -2.34 -4.04 -6.67
N ILE A 74 -2.90 -3.02 -6.02
CA ILE A 74 -2.11 -1.92 -5.47
C ILE A 74 -1.63 -2.36 -4.10
N TYR A 75 -0.39 -2.02 -3.75
CA TYR A 75 0.21 -2.35 -2.47
C TYR A 75 0.66 -1.08 -1.74
N ALA A 76 0.52 -1.09 -0.42
CA ALA A 76 1.13 -0.11 0.48
C ALA A 76 2.35 -0.74 1.18
N SER A 77 3.23 0.10 1.72
CA SER A 77 4.20 -0.35 2.71
C SER A 77 3.49 -0.88 3.96
N GLY A 78 3.81 -2.09 4.39
CA GLY A 78 3.26 -2.70 5.61
C GLY A 78 3.89 -2.16 6.90
N LEU A 79 3.46 -2.74 8.03
CA LEU A 79 4.10 -2.56 9.35
C LEU A 79 5.50 -3.18 9.36
N TYR A 80 6.33 -2.68 10.29
CA TYR A 80 7.79 -2.80 10.46
C TYR A 80 8.45 -4.21 10.48
N GLU A 81 7.89 -5.21 9.80
CA GLU A 81 8.44 -6.55 9.54
C GLU A 81 9.44 -6.52 8.37
N GLY A 82 10.29 -5.48 8.31
CA GLY A 82 11.14 -5.19 7.16
C GLY A 82 10.42 -4.42 6.05
N TYR A 83 10.95 -4.47 4.82
CA TYR A 83 10.35 -3.83 3.65
C TYR A 83 9.32 -4.77 3.02
N VAL A 84 8.16 -4.89 3.67
CA VAL A 84 7.04 -5.71 3.21
C VAL A 84 5.94 -4.86 2.59
N ARG A 85 5.21 -5.45 1.65
CA ARG A 85 4.10 -4.83 0.92
C ARG A 85 2.81 -5.53 1.30
N ILE A 86 1.80 -4.77 1.71
CA ILE A 86 0.45 -5.27 1.98
C ILE A 86 -0.49 -4.78 0.88
N PRO A 87 -1.42 -5.63 0.39
CA PRO A 87 -2.34 -5.23 -0.66
C PRO A 87 -3.28 -4.13 -0.16
N TRP A 88 -3.84 -3.35 -1.09
CA TRP A 88 -4.99 -2.50 -0.82
C TRP A 88 -6.26 -3.33 -0.80
N HIS A 89 -7.28 -2.85 -0.10
CA HIS A 89 -8.62 -3.39 -0.21
C HIS A 89 -9.37 -2.63 -1.31
N ASP A 90 -9.40 -3.20 -2.51
CA ASP A 90 -9.90 -2.54 -3.73
C ASP A 90 -9.20 -1.19 -4.00
N LYS A 91 -9.94 -0.08 -3.86
CA LYS A 91 -9.44 1.30 -4.02
C LYS A 91 -9.10 1.97 -2.68
N THR A 92 -9.18 1.24 -1.57
CA THR A 92 -8.97 1.76 -0.23
C THR A 92 -7.55 1.48 0.24
N GLU A 93 -6.81 2.57 0.45
CA GLU A 93 -5.46 2.52 1.00
C GLU A 93 -5.48 2.12 2.49
N PRO A 94 -4.69 1.12 2.93
CA PRO A 94 -4.54 0.81 4.34
C PRO A 94 -3.71 1.89 5.05
N CYS A 95 -4.20 2.33 6.20
CA CYS A 95 -3.51 3.26 7.09
C CYS A 95 -2.65 2.47 8.09
N VAL A 96 -1.33 2.54 7.94
CA VAL A 96 -0.36 1.88 8.84
C VAL A 96 0.11 2.80 9.97
N SER A 97 0.63 2.21 11.04
CA SER A 97 1.19 2.90 12.23
C SER A 97 0.17 3.72 13.03
N ILE A 98 -1.08 3.23 13.08
CA ILE A 98 -2.19 3.88 13.78
C ILE A 98 -2.69 3.01 14.95
N SER A 99 -3.16 3.63 16.03
CA SER A 99 -3.75 2.90 17.14
C SER A 99 -5.10 2.28 16.75
N CYS A 100 -5.30 0.99 17.05
CA CYS A 100 -6.55 0.30 16.72
C CYS A 100 -6.80 -0.92 17.62
N VAL A 101 -8.01 -1.46 17.56
CA VAL A 101 -8.36 -2.77 18.12
C VAL A 101 -8.42 -3.78 16.99
N CYS A 102 -7.64 -4.85 17.09
CA CYS A 102 -7.57 -5.87 16.06
C CYS A 102 -8.89 -6.64 15.95
N ARG A 103 -9.46 -6.70 14.74
CA ARG A 103 -10.70 -7.42 14.45
C ARG A 103 -10.58 -8.94 14.58
N ILE A 104 -9.37 -9.49 14.36
CA ILE A 104 -9.12 -10.94 14.39
C ILE A 104 -8.94 -11.45 15.83
N CYS A 105 -8.05 -10.85 16.61
CA CYS A 105 -7.70 -11.33 17.95
C CYS A 105 -8.19 -10.44 19.12
N GLY A 106 -8.80 -9.29 18.84
CA GLY A 106 -9.27 -8.35 19.86
C GLY A 106 -8.18 -7.53 20.55
N ARG A 107 -6.90 -7.70 20.19
CA ARG A 107 -5.77 -6.97 20.81
C ARG A 107 -5.85 -5.48 20.51
N GLN A 108 -5.67 -4.64 21.52
CA GLN A 108 -5.42 -3.22 21.35
C GLN A 108 -3.93 -2.98 21.06
N THR A 109 -3.63 -2.20 20.03
CA THR A 109 -2.26 -1.82 19.64
C THR A 109 -2.18 -0.32 19.39
N ASP A 110 -1.01 0.25 19.62
CA ASP A 110 -0.67 1.64 19.30
C ASP A 110 -0.13 1.81 17.87
N GLN A 111 0.31 0.71 17.25
CA GLN A 111 0.96 0.65 15.93
C GLN A 111 0.34 -0.48 15.10
N GLY A 112 -0.91 -0.31 14.69
CA GLY A 112 -1.67 -1.23 13.87
C GLY A 112 -1.91 -0.73 12.44
N ILE A 113 -2.81 -1.42 11.76
CA ILE A 113 -3.28 -1.11 10.41
C ILE A 113 -4.79 -0.88 10.49
N THR A 114 -5.30 0.18 9.88
CA THR A 114 -6.74 0.33 9.65
C THR A 114 -7.05 0.38 8.17
N VAL A 115 -8.24 -0.11 7.80
CA VAL A 115 -8.79 -0.02 6.45
C VAL A 115 -10.29 0.22 6.54
N THR A 116 -10.86 0.88 5.54
CA THR A 116 -12.31 1.04 5.44
C THR A 116 -12.90 -0.04 4.54
N ASP A 117 -13.86 -0.81 5.06
CA ASP A 117 -14.64 -1.83 4.35
C ASP A 117 -16.12 -1.47 4.51
N GLU A 118 -16.82 -1.26 3.41
CA GLU A 118 -18.24 -0.88 3.38
C GLU A 118 -18.62 0.30 4.31
N GLY A 119 -17.71 1.27 4.45
CA GLY A 119 -17.90 2.46 5.29
C GLY A 119 -17.60 2.25 6.78
N THR A 120 -17.15 1.06 7.17
CA THR A 120 -16.70 0.75 8.54
C THR A 120 -15.18 0.66 8.59
N GLU A 121 -14.57 1.33 9.57
CA GLU A 121 -13.14 1.18 9.83
C GLU A 121 -12.87 -0.14 10.59
N ILE A 122 -11.95 -0.94 10.06
CA ILE A 122 -11.52 -2.21 10.64
C ILE A 122 -10.03 -2.11 10.98
N GLY A 123 -9.66 -2.50 12.20
CA GLY A 123 -8.30 -2.47 12.70
C GLY A 123 -7.62 -3.85 12.74
N PHE A 124 -6.30 -3.88 12.59
CA PHE A 124 -5.46 -5.08 12.63
C PHE A 124 -4.14 -4.81 13.36
N CYS A 125 -3.68 -5.77 14.16
CA CYS A 125 -2.47 -5.58 14.96
C CYS A 125 -1.16 -5.92 14.24
N THR A 126 -1.21 -6.60 13.10
CA THR A 126 -0.05 -7.06 12.31
C THR A 126 -0.41 -7.10 10.83
N ASN A 127 0.60 -7.18 9.96
CA ASN A 127 0.40 -7.41 8.53
C ASN A 127 -0.33 -8.72 8.29
N ARG A 128 0.06 -9.79 9.01
CA ARG A 128 -0.58 -11.11 8.92
C ARG A 128 -2.09 -11.04 9.12
N HIS A 129 -2.55 -10.45 10.23
CA HIS A 129 -3.99 -10.37 10.51
C HIS A 129 -4.76 -9.50 9.49
N TYR A 130 -4.11 -8.48 8.95
CA TYR A 130 -4.68 -7.71 7.84
C TYR A 130 -4.87 -8.60 6.60
N VAL A 131 -3.84 -9.36 6.22
CA VAL A 131 -3.89 -10.23 5.03
C VAL A 131 -4.83 -11.42 5.23
N GLU A 132 -4.88 -12.02 6.41
CA GLU A 132 -5.86 -13.08 6.74
C GLU A 132 -7.30 -12.59 6.53
N TRP A 133 -7.62 -11.40 7.02
CA TRP A 133 -8.92 -10.78 6.77
C TRP A 133 -9.11 -10.46 5.28
N TRP A 134 -8.10 -9.88 4.63
CA TRP A 134 -8.17 -9.48 3.22
C TRP A 134 -8.51 -10.68 2.32
N LYS A 135 -7.93 -11.86 2.60
CA LYS A 135 -8.22 -13.12 1.90
C LYS A 135 -9.65 -13.64 2.10
N THR A 136 -10.36 -13.18 3.12
CA THR A 136 -11.80 -13.50 3.26
C THR A 136 -12.67 -12.67 2.30
N LYS A 137 -12.13 -11.57 1.77
CA LYS A 137 -12.79 -10.66 0.84
C LYS A 137 -12.33 -10.86 -0.60
N HIS A 138 -11.09 -11.28 -0.78
CA HIS A 138 -10.42 -11.41 -2.07
C HIS A 138 -9.81 -12.81 -2.22
N ASP A 139 -10.26 -13.55 -3.24
CA ASP A 139 -9.75 -14.88 -3.55
C ASP A 139 -8.56 -14.77 -4.51
N ASP A 140 -7.38 -14.47 -3.95
CA ASP A 140 -6.12 -14.41 -4.69
C ASP A 140 -5.12 -15.46 -4.15
N PRO A 141 -4.72 -16.45 -4.96
CA PRO A 141 -3.78 -17.49 -4.55
C PRO A 141 -2.32 -17.01 -4.48
N GLU A 142 -1.97 -15.88 -5.11
CA GLU A 142 -0.60 -15.35 -5.10
C GLU A 142 -0.25 -14.63 -3.80
N ILE A 143 -1.26 -14.24 -3.01
CA ILE A 143 -1.07 -13.57 -1.73
C ILE A 143 -1.26 -14.57 -0.58
N SER A 144 -0.24 -14.74 0.25
CA SER A 144 -0.31 -15.56 1.46
C SER A 144 -0.16 -14.74 2.74
N SER A 145 -0.99 -15.03 3.74
CA SER A 145 -0.80 -14.48 5.08
C SER A 145 0.41 -15.07 5.80
N ASP A 146 0.86 -16.27 5.38
CA ASP A 146 2.01 -16.94 5.99
C ASP A 146 3.36 -16.31 5.62
N ASP A 147 3.36 -15.36 4.67
CA ASP A 147 4.54 -14.55 4.32
C ASP A 147 4.84 -13.46 5.37
N PHE A 148 3.98 -13.33 6.39
CA PHE A 148 4.07 -12.28 7.42
C PHE A 148 4.21 -12.87 8.82
N ASP A 149 4.90 -12.13 9.68
CA ASP A 149 5.18 -12.57 11.04
C ASP A 149 3.88 -12.71 11.86
N PRO A 150 3.76 -13.77 12.68
CA PRO A 150 2.60 -13.94 13.54
C PRO A 150 2.61 -12.94 14.71
N PRO A 151 1.43 -12.57 15.26
CA PRO A 151 1.33 -11.62 16.38
C PRO A 151 2.09 -12.04 17.65
N GLU A 152 2.38 -13.32 17.84
CA GLU A 152 3.18 -13.84 18.95
C GLU A 152 4.66 -13.48 18.81
N GLU A 153 5.13 -13.28 17.58
CA GLU A 153 6.51 -12.89 17.28
C GLU A 153 6.65 -11.37 17.33
N CYS A 154 5.72 -10.63 16.73
CA CYS A 154 5.77 -9.16 16.69
C CYS A 154 5.70 -8.51 18.09
N TYR A 155 5.18 -9.22 19.10
CA TYR A 155 4.98 -8.70 20.46
C TYR A 155 5.77 -9.47 21.53
N ARG A 156 6.65 -10.40 21.14
CA ARG A 156 7.43 -11.23 22.08
C ARG A 156 8.33 -10.41 23.02
N ASP A 157 8.79 -9.24 22.57
CA ASP A 157 9.71 -8.36 23.30
C ASP A 157 9.02 -7.11 23.92
N ARG A 158 7.69 -7.03 23.86
CA ARG A 158 6.91 -5.85 24.34
C ARG A 158 6.12 -6.10 25.63
N SER A 159 6.33 -7.24 26.29
CA SER A 159 5.69 -7.65 27.55
C SER A 159 6.63 -7.52 28.75
#